data_AF-A0A919ZN54-F1
#
_entry.id   AF-A0A919ZN54-F1
#
_cell.length_a   1.000
_cell.length_b   1.000
_cell.length_c   1.000
_cell.angle_alpha   90.00
_cell.angle_beta   90.00
_cell.angle_gamma   90.00
#
_symmetry.space_group_name_H-M   'P 1'
#
loop_
_entity.id
_entity.type
_entity.pdbx_description
1 polymer ?
#
loop_
_entity_poly.entity_id
_entity_poly.type
_entity_poly.pdbx_seq_one_letter_code
_entity_poly.pdbx_strand_id
1 'polypeptide(L)'
;MRKKKVNIGDIFTISLDENRYGYGQVVEIGEMYDILIAFDFISRDKILDVQEILSKDIVFLLRTTIVNIDDGYWDVIGNADLPTDLNIPKYYIRDGLDDFEVVTASEHFVRIATKEDLNKYSENIAYSAGYLEDALNAILDTQNWKTLFKEIIYKPIKDDYYPNFASLPNKKVNMFSEFSRGRLEIINKLSEEEVYKLLAYKDLEIIQFSNPVDHYTLELLNNILFSERDDVELRIYGDYNSDLSFLSIMHNVSRLTLDCIVSEVTNLDTITQLNKLKELHIGIFNLDSFEILNRVTDSLESITLGQTKSKKPDLSVLERFSKLKKIYIEGHTKNIGVISSLNHLENVTLRSITTKNIEFLTSLKKLSSLDIKLGGIKDFSAIEGMENIKHLELWLIRGLKDLSFISSLTGLQSLFLQSLKNVEVLPALKGLSQLKKINIEDMKGLKDISSLGEAPALAEFIHSSAMNMDIDDYIPLLKNHYVKRVSVGFGSVKRNKAFETLLKSYGKKE
;
A
#
# COMPACT_ATOMS: atom_id res chain seq x y z
N MET A 1 -17.87 14.75 23.00
CA MET A 1 -17.27 14.39 24.30
C MET A 1 -15.76 14.27 24.11
N ARG A 2 -14.93 14.74 25.07
CA ARG A 2 -13.49 14.47 25.01
C ARG A 2 -13.31 12.96 25.24
N LYS A 3 -12.72 12.24 24.29
CA LYS A 3 -12.34 10.83 24.47
C LYS A 3 -11.47 10.72 25.73
N LYS A 4 -11.83 9.80 26.63
CA LYS A 4 -11.07 9.53 27.85
C LYS A 4 -9.77 8.84 27.42
N LYS A 5 -8.62 9.32 27.89
CA LYS A 5 -7.33 8.71 27.54
C LYS A 5 -7.17 7.40 28.33
N VAL A 6 -7.28 6.27 27.63
CA VAL A 6 -7.06 4.92 28.18
C VAL A 6 -5.56 4.68 28.37
N ASN A 7 -5.19 4.01 29.47
CA ASN A 7 -3.82 3.66 29.81
C ASN A 7 -3.69 2.16 30.07
N ILE A 8 -2.47 1.63 29.92
CA ILE A 8 -2.14 0.27 30.37
C ILE A 8 -2.44 0.15 31.86
N GLY A 9 -3.05 -0.95 32.27
CA GLY A 9 -3.50 -1.22 33.62
C GLY A 9 -4.90 -0.70 33.94
N ASP A 10 -5.56 0.02 33.04
CA ASP A 10 -6.93 0.50 33.25
C ASP A 10 -7.88 -0.69 33.43
N ILE A 11 -8.64 -0.65 34.52
CA ILE A 11 -9.68 -1.62 34.86
C ILE A 11 -11.01 -1.05 34.38
N PHE A 12 -11.74 -1.83 33.59
CA PHE A 12 -12.98 -1.40 32.97
C PHE A 12 -14.12 -2.38 33.20
N THR A 13 -15.34 -1.86 33.15
CA THR A 13 -16.57 -2.65 33.22
C THR A 13 -17.07 -2.97 31.83
N ILE A 14 -17.56 -4.20 31.65
CA ILE A 14 -18.19 -4.68 30.42
C ILE A 14 -19.69 -4.83 30.73
N SER A 15 -20.53 -3.96 30.18
CA SER A 15 -21.99 -4.06 30.36
C SER A 15 -22.52 -5.21 29.53
N LEU A 16 -23.04 -6.25 30.19
CA LEU A 16 -23.55 -7.45 29.54
C LEU A 16 -25.05 -7.35 29.27
N ASP A 17 -25.80 -6.75 30.21
CA ASP A 17 -27.18 -6.31 30.07
C ASP A 17 -27.54 -5.25 31.14
N GLU A 18 -28.83 -4.91 31.26
CA GLU A 18 -29.35 -3.89 32.19
C GLU A 18 -28.94 -4.12 33.67
N ASN A 19 -28.62 -5.35 34.08
CA ASN A 19 -28.34 -5.71 35.46
C ASN A 19 -27.11 -6.61 35.62
N ARG A 20 -26.19 -6.68 34.65
CA ARG A 20 -24.99 -7.53 34.74
C ARG A 20 -23.75 -6.85 34.17
N TYR A 21 -22.65 -6.96 34.91
CA TYR A 21 -21.35 -6.38 34.57
C TYR A 21 -20.25 -7.42 34.68
N GLY A 22 -19.52 -7.61 33.58
CA GLY A 22 -18.20 -8.24 33.59
C GLY A 22 -17.09 -7.22 33.80
N TYR A 23 -15.86 -7.69 33.97
CA TYR A 23 -14.71 -6.84 34.24
C TYR A 23 -13.50 -7.28 33.44
N GLY A 24 -12.69 -6.31 33.04
CA GLY A 24 -11.44 -6.55 32.33
C GLY A 24 -10.36 -5.53 32.65
N GLN A 25 -9.16 -5.80 32.14
CA GLN A 25 -7.99 -4.92 32.29
C GLN A 25 -7.31 -4.72 30.94
N VAL A 26 -6.85 -3.50 30.69
CA VAL A 26 -6.03 -3.16 29.52
C VAL A 26 -4.59 -3.62 29.78
N VAL A 27 -4.08 -4.54 28.98
CA VAL A 27 -2.75 -5.13 29.14
C VAL A 27 -1.72 -4.45 28.26
N GLU A 28 -2.06 -4.22 27.00
CA GLU A 28 -1.17 -3.59 26.03
C GLU A 28 -2.01 -2.68 25.11
N ILE A 29 -1.48 -1.49 24.81
CA ILE A 29 -2.07 -0.57 23.84
C ILE A 29 -1.20 -0.64 22.59
N GLY A 30 -1.72 -1.24 21.53
CA GLY A 30 -1.01 -1.44 20.28
C GLY A 30 -1.34 -0.38 19.24
N GLU A 31 -0.65 -0.42 18.08
CA GLU A 31 -0.90 0.55 17.00
C GLU A 31 -2.21 0.29 16.25
N MET A 32 -2.61 -0.98 16.11
CA MET A 32 -3.83 -1.38 15.39
C MET A 32 -4.86 -2.07 16.30
N TYR A 33 -4.39 -2.93 17.20
CA TYR A 33 -5.22 -3.65 18.15
C TYR A 33 -4.54 -3.69 19.52
N ASP A 34 -5.35 -3.67 20.55
CA ASP A 34 -4.97 -3.70 21.96
C ASP A 34 -5.14 -5.12 22.51
N ILE A 35 -4.43 -5.41 23.60
CA ILE A 35 -4.58 -6.66 24.34
C ILE A 35 -5.36 -6.37 25.62
N LEU A 36 -6.49 -7.04 25.78
CA LEU A 36 -7.34 -6.98 26.95
C LEU A 36 -7.42 -8.36 27.61
N ILE A 37 -7.55 -8.37 28.92
CA ILE A 37 -7.96 -9.57 29.66
C ILE A 37 -9.33 -9.37 30.28
N ALA A 38 -10.05 -10.47 30.48
CA ALA A 38 -11.29 -10.49 31.26
C ALA A 38 -11.20 -11.50 32.39
N PHE A 39 -11.81 -11.13 33.51
CA PHE A 39 -11.83 -11.93 34.73
C PHE A 39 -13.07 -12.84 34.76
N ASP A 40 -12.97 -13.99 35.42
CA ASP A 40 -14.07 -14.95 35.64
C ASP A 40 -15.03 -14.43 36.72
N PHE A 41 -15.58 -13.24 36.48
CA PHE A 41 -16.41 -12.58 37.47
C PHE A 41 -17.45 -11.69 36.81
N ILE A 42 -18.71 -11.99 37.14
CA ILE A 42 -19.85 -11.20 36.71
C ILE A 42 -20.69 -10.85 37.92
N SER A 43 -20.97 -9.55 38.06
CA SER A 43 -21.76 -9.01 39.16
C SER A 43 -23.10 -8.50 38.66
N ARG A 44 -24.11 -8.55 39.54
CA ARG A 44 -25.43 -7.96 39.28
C ARG A 44 -25.47 -6.45 39.51
N ASP A 45 -24.54 -5.95 40.32
CA ASP A 45 -24.35 -4.54 40.58
C ASP A 45 -22.97 -4.10 40.08
N LYS A 46 -22.85 -2.85 39.63
CA LYS A 46 -21.57 -2.31 39.17
C LYS A 46 -20.62 -2.17 40.38
N ILE A 47 -19.60 -3.02 40.45
CA ILE A 47 -18.56 -3.01 41.48
C ILE A 47 -17.49 -2.01 41.07
N LEU A 48 -17.05 -1.19 42.03
CA LEU A 48 -16.01 -0.16 41.84
C LEU A 48 -14.71 -0.49 42.59
N ASP A 49 -14.69 -1.58 43.38
CA ASP A 49 -13.47 -2.02 44.05
C ASP A 49 -12.58 -2.81 43.10
N VAL A 50 -11.50 -2.16 42.67
CA VAL A 50 -10.49 -2.77 41.79
C VAL A 50 -9.81 -3.98 42.43
N GLN A 51 -9.60 -4.00 43.75
CA GLN A 51 -8.89 -5.10 44.40
C GLN A 51 -9.72 -6.39 44.42
N GLU A 52 -11.05 -6.26 44.53
CA GLU A 52 -11.95 -7.41 44.42
C GLU A 52 -11.91 -8.03 43.03
N ILE A 53 -11.82 -7.20 41.98
CA ILE A 53 -11.73 -7.65 40.58
C ILE A 53 -10.40 -8.36 40.33
N LEU A 54 -9.28 -7.78 40.79
CA LEU A 54 -7.94 -8.34 40.61
C LEU A 54 -7.72 -9.66 41.38
N SER A 55 -8.56 -9.96 42.37
CA SER A 55 -8.50 -11.23 43.10
C SER A 55 -9.16 -12.39 42.34
N LYS A 56 -9.71 -12.15 41.14
CA LYS A 56 -10.42 -13.14 40.33
C LYS A 56 -9.49 -13.72 39.28
N ASP A 57 -9.77 -14.96 38.87
CA ASP A 57 -9.00 -15.63 37.83
C ASP A 57 -9.22 -14.95 36.47
N ILE A 58 -8.16 -14.92 35.65
CA ILE A 58 -8.25 -14.46 34.26
C ILE A 58 -8.79 -15.60 33.42
N VAL A 59 -9.91 -15.36 32.72
CA VAL A 59 -10.57 -16.39 31.90
C VAL A 59 -10.36 -16.17 30.41
N PHE A 60 -10.23 -14.92 29.96
CA PHE A 60 -10.04 -14.58 28.55
C PHE A 60 -8.87 -13.63 28.34
N LEU A 61 -8.17 -13.82 27.23
CA LEU A 61 -7.21 -12.89 26.65
C LEU A 61 -7.68 -12.61 25.23
N LEU A 62 -7.88 -11.33 24.91
CA LEU A 62 -8.46 -10.90 23.65
C LEU A 62 -7.64 -9.81 23.00
N ARG A 63 -7.43 -9.95 21.69
CA ARG A 63 -6.92 -8.89 20.83
C ARG A 63 -8.09 -8.16 20.17
N THR A 64 -8.29 -6.90 20.51
CA THR A 64 -9.43 -6.10 20.03
C THR A 64 -9.11 -4.61 20.08
N THR A 65 -9.98 -3.75 19.57
CA THR A 65 -9.84 -2.30 19.72
C THR A 65 -10.48 -1.81 21.01
N ILE A 66 -9.86 -0.87 21.71
CA ILE A 66 -10.43 -0.23 22.92
C ILE A 66 -11.58 0.76 22.65
N VAL A 67 -12.19 0.74 21.46
CA VAL A 67 -13.26 1.67 21.04
C VAL A 67 -14.44 1.69 22.02
N ASN A 68 -14.82 0.55 22.59
CA ASN A 68 -15.89 0.49 23.59
C ASN A 68 -15.53 1.28 24.87
N ILE A 69 -14.26 1.36 25.24
CA ILE A 69 -13.80 2.18 26.37
C ILE A 69 -13.77 3.66 25.97
N ASP A 70 -13.23 3.95 24.79
CA ASP A 70 -13.08 5.28 24.20
C ASP A 70 -14.42 6.03 24.04
N ASP A 71 -15.45 5.29 23.59
CA ASP A 71 -16.79 5.80 23.33
C ASP A 71 -17.70 5.73 24.58
N GLY A 72 -17.17 5.19 25.70
CA GLY A 72 -17.86 5.17 27.00
C GLY A 72 -18.89 4.05 27.15
N TYR A 73 -18.86 3.03 26.30
CA TYR A 73 -19.65 1.80 26.48
C TYR A 73 -19.10 0.93 27.62
N TRP A 74 -17.77 0.93 27.80
CA TRP A 74 -17.07 0.27 28.90
C TRP A 74 -16.42 1.30 29.81
N ASP A 75 -16.94 1.47 31.02
CA ASP A 75 -16.43 2.47 31.94
C ASP A 75 -15.12 2.05 32.60
N VAL A 76 -14.07 2.86 32.45
CA VAL A 76 -12.85 2.73 33.27
C VAL A 76 -13.17 3.14 34.71
N ILE A 77 -13.06 2.18 35.63
CA ILE A 77 -13.37 2.31 37.07
C ILE A 77 -12.12 2.43 37.95
N GLY A 78 -10.94 2.16 37.41
CA GLY A 78 -9.67 2.39 38.09
C GLY A 78 -8.48 1.99 37.23
N ASN A 79 -7.30 2.00 37.81
CA ASN A 79 -6.06 1.55 37.19
C ASN A 79 -5.24 0.77 38.23
N ALA A 80 -4.62 -0.32 37.81
CA ALA A 80 -3.77 -1.15 38.64
C ALA A 80 -2.64 -1.78 37.83
N ASP A 81 -1.60 -2.21 38.52
CA ASP A 81 -0.51 -2.98 37.92
C ASP A 81 -1.05 -4.28 37.29
N LEU A 82 -0.36 -4.75 36.25
CA LEU A 82 -0.69 -6.01 35.59
C LEU A 82 -0.40 -7.19 36.54
N PRO A 83 -1.22 -8.26 36.51
CA PRO A 83 -0.97 -9.48 37.28
C PRO A 83 0.44 -10.01 37.01
N THR A 84 1.17 -10.35 38.08
CA THR A 84 2.61 -10.67 38.00
C THR A 84 2.90 -12.00 37.29
N ASP A 85 1.90 -12.87 37.17
CA ASP A 85 1.91 -14.14 36.46
C ASP A 85 1.22 -14.08 35.08
N LEU A 86 0.86 -12.88 34.62
CA LEU A 86 0.29 -12.68 33.30
C LEU A 86 1.36 -12.95 32.22
N ASN A 87 1.18 -14.04 31.48
CA ASN A 87 2.07 -14.41 30.38
C ASN A 87 1.34 -14.24 29.04
N ILE A 88 1.67 -13.16 28.33
CA ILE A 88 1.13 -12.90 27.00
C ILE A 88 1.99 -13.57 25.92
N PRO A 89 1.38 -14.25 24.92
CA PRO A 89 2.16 -14.78 23.80
C PRO A 89 2.91 -13.66 23.09
N LYS A 90 4.24 -13.82 22.96
CA LYS A 90 5.09 -12.86 22.24
C LYS A 90 5.01 -13.02 20.73
N TYR A 91 4.60 -14.19 20.28
CA TYR A 91 4.53 -14.57 18.87
C TYR A 91 3.21 -15.26 18.55
N TYR A 92 2.72 -15.00 17.34
CA TYR A 92 1.48 -15.53 16.79
C TYR A 92 1.71 -16.04 15.37
N ILE A 93 0.81 -16.90 14.89
CA ILE A 93 0.76 -17.34 13.50
C ILE A 93 -0.25 -16.49 12.74
N ARG A 94 0.11 -15.91 11.60
CA ARG A 94 -0.90 -15.37 10.66
C ARG A 94 -0.83 -16.07 9.32
N ASP A 95 -1.94 -16.08 8.61
CA ASP A 95 -1.99 -16.49 7.20
C ASP A 95 -1.32 -15.39 6.36
N GLY A 96 -0.17 -15.70 5.79
CA GLY A 96 0.55 -14.81 4.87
C GLY A 96 0.04 -14.98 3.44
N LEU A 97 0.60 -14.22 2.49
CA LEU A 97 0.16 -14.28 1.09
C LEU A 97 0.43 -15.65 0.43
N ASP A 98 1.50 -16.35 0.86
CA ASP A 98 1.95 -17.62 0.27
C ASP A 98 2.12 -18.76 1.29
N ASP A 99 2.36 -18.45 2.57
CA ASP A 99 2.59 -19.42 3.65
C ASP A 99 2.24 -18.80 5.01
N PHE A 100 2.14 -19.62 6.06
CA PHE A 100 1.92 -19.13 7.42
C PHE A 100 3.16 -18.39 7.95
N GLU A 101 2.96 -17.29 8.67
CA GLU A 101 4.02 -16.42 9.19
C GLU A 101 4.00 -16.39 10.72
N VAL A 102 5.18 -16.44 11.34
CA VAL A 102 5.36 -16.08 12.75
C VAL A 102 5.50 -14.57 12.84
N VAL A 103 4.63 -13.93 13.60
CA VAL A 103 4.58 -12.48 13.81
C VAL A 103 4.61 -12.14 15.29
N THR A 104 5.00 -10.92 15.64
CA THR A 104 4.88 -10.41 17.02
C THR A 104 3.43 -10.02 17.36
N ALA A 105 3.15 -9.69 18.63
CA ALA A 105 1.85 -9.14 19.05
C ALA A 105 1.42 -7.89 18.28
N SER A 106 2.38 -7.07 17.85
CA SER A 106 2.18 -5.88 17.02
C SER A 106 2.22 -6.20 15.52
N GLU A 107 2.05 -7.47 15.13
CA GLU A 107 1.99 -7.98 13.75
C GLU A 107 3.27 -7.81 12.90
N HIS A 108 4.41 -7.56 13.55
CA HIS A 108 5.68 -7.52 12.84
C HIS A 108 6.08 -8.92 12.42
N PHE A 109 6.34 -9.10 11.12
CA PHE A 109 6.86 -10.35 10.60
C PHE A 109 8.19 -10.70 11.27
N VAL A 110 8.28 -11.93 11.78
CA VAL A 110 9.52 -12.48 12.33
C VAL A 110 10.16 -13.44 11.34
N ARG A 111 9.38 -14.41 10.84
CA ARG A 111 9.80 -15.43 9.85
C ARG A 111 8.61 -16.24 9.36
N ILE A 112 8.76 -17.02 8.30
CA ILE A 112 7.80 -18.07 7.91
C ILE A 112 7.69 -19.11 9.03
N ALA A 113 6.46 -19.56 9.30
CA ALA A 113 6.14 -20.57 10.28
C ALA A 113 6.57 -21.95 9.80
N THR A 114 7.24 -22.69 10.67
CA THR A 114 7.48 -24.12 10.48
C THR A 114 6.24 -24.90 10.91
N LYS A 115 6.16 -26.19 10.55
CA LYS A 115 5.10 -27.08 11.07
C LYS A 115 5.07 -27.19 12.59
N GLU A 116 6.20 -26.99 13.26
CA GLU A 116 6.26 -26.96 14.72
C GLU A 116 5.62 -25.69 15.27
N ASP A 117 5.83 -24.56 14.60
CA ASP A 117 5.25 -23.27 15.02
C ASP A 117 3.74 -23.24 14.93
N LEU A 118 3.16 -23.87 13.90
CA LEU A 118 1.71 -24.01 13.75
C LEU A 118 1.05 -24.72 14.93
N ASN A 119 1.79 -25.58 15.64
CA ASN A 119 1.32 -26.27 16.83
C ASN A 119 1.73 -25.54 18.13
N LYS A 120 2.61 -24.55 18.03
CA LYS A 120 3.24 -23.87 19.17
C LYS A 120 2.64 -22.49 19.44
N TYR A 121 2.36 -21.71 18.42
CA TYR A 121 1.87 -20.34 18.53
C TYR A 121 0.38 -20.25 18.19
N SER A 122 -0.33 -19.38 18.89
CA SER A 122 -1.74 -19.08 18.61
C SER A 122 -1.88 -18.29 17.31
N GLU A 123 -3.02 -18.39 16.65
CA GLU A 123 -3.32 -17.57 15.48
C GLU A 123 -3.45 -16.08 15.84
N ASN A 124 -2.99 -15.20 14.95
CA ASN A 124 -3.03 -13.75 15.08
C ASN A 124 -4.39 -13.22 14.63
N ILE A 125 -5.43 -13.54 15.40
CA ILE A 125 -6.80 -13.12 15.12
C ILE A 125 -7.17 -11.97 16.06
N ALA A 126 -7.65 -10.87 15.47
CA ALA A 126 -8.32 -9.80 16.21
C ALA A 126 -9.84 -9.98 16.14
N TYR A 127 -10.52 -9.73 17.26
CA TYR A 127 -11.96 -9.91 17.40
C TYR A 127 -12.67 -8.58 17.68
N SER A 128 -13.95 -8.47 17.33
CA SER A 128 -14.77 -7.33 17.75
C SER A 128 -14.97 -7.31 19.27
N ALA A 129 -15.07 -6.14 19.88
CA ALA A 129 -15.26 -6.00 21.33
C ALA A 129 -16.51 -6.76 21.86
N GLY A 130 -17.61 -6.79 21.09
CA GLY A 130 -18.82 -7.57 21.43
C GLY A 130 -18.59 -9.09 21.51
N TYR A 131 -17.49 -9.60 20.95
CA TYR A 131 -17.11 -11.00 21.10
C TYR A 131 -16.71 -11.34 22.55
N LEU A 132 -16.13 -10.37 23.28
CA LEU A 132 -15.81 -10.51 24.70
C LEU A 132 -17.09 -10.50 25.56
N GLU A 133 -18.05 -9.65 25.19
CA GLU A 133 -19.37 -9.56 25.84
C GLU A 133 -20.13 -10.89 25.69
N ASP A 134 -20.18 -11.43 24.47
CA ASP A 134 -20.79 -12.74 24.18
C ASP A 134 -20.09 -13.87 24.95
N ALA A 135 -18.76 -13.84 25.02
CA ALA A 135 -17.97 -14.85 25.73
C ALA A 135 -18.20 -14.82 27.25
N LEU A 136 -18.25 -13.63 27.85
CA LEU A 136 -18.59 -13.47 29.28
C LEU A 136 -20.04 -13.85 29.56
N ASN A 137 -20.99 -13.49 28.69
CA ASN A 137 -22.38 -13.94 28.81
C ASN A 137 -22.49 -15.47 28.77
N ALA A 138 -21.68 -16.14 27.94
CA ALA A 138 -21.66 -17.60 27.85
C ALA A 138 -21.18 -18.31 29.13
N ILE A 139 -20.42 -17.64 30.01
CA ILE A 139 -20.03 -18.18 31.32
C ILE A 139 -21.25 -18.39 32.23
N LEU A 140 -22.31 -17.59 32.08
CA LEU A 140 -23.44 -17.58 33.01
C LEU A 140 -24.54 -18.60 32.67
N ASP A 141 -24.78 -18.89 31.40
CA ASP A 141 -26.01 -19.59 31.00
C ASP A 141 -25.91 -21.11 30.89
N THR A 142 -24.72 -21.72 31.02
CA THR A 142 -24.48 -23.19 30.86
C THR A 142 -25.10 -23.85 29.61
N GLN A 143 -25.73 -23.10 28.72
CA GLN A 143 -26.36 -23.56 27.49
C GLN A 143 -25.87 -22.70 26.33
N ASN A 144 -25.20 -23.36 25.38
CA ASN A 144 -24.46 -22.81 24.24
C ASN A 144 -23.05 -22.28 24.52
N TRP A 145 -22.19 -23.10 25.14
CA TRP A 145 -20.75 -22.98 24.90
C TRP A 145 -20.48 -23.20 23.40
N LYS A 146 -20.44 -22.12 22.62
CA LYS A 146 -20.08 -22.20 21.21
C LYS A 146 -18.62 -22.60 21.15
N THR A 147 -18.30 -23.61 20.35
CA THR A 147 -16.92 -24.07 20.08
C THR A 147 -15.99 -22.90 19.68
N LEU A 148 -16.59 -21.82 19.17
CA LEU A 148 -15.98 -20.55 18.77
C LEU A 148 -15.18 -19.85 19.89
N PHE A 149 -15.64 -19.82 21.15
CA PHE A 149 -14.93 -19.04 22.19
C PHE A 149 -13.64 -19.69 22.73
N LYS A 150 -13.34 -20.93 22.32
CA LYS A 150 -12.16 -21.66 22.78
C LYS A 150 -10.84 -20.96 22.46
N GLU A 151 -10.84 -20.13 21.42
CA GLU A 151 -9.66 -19.46 20.88
C GLU A 151 -9.18 -18.31 21.75
N ILE A 152 -10.05 -17.72 22.58
CA ILE A 152 -9.73 -16.58 23.45
C ILE A 152 -9.59 -16.95 24.93
N ILE A 153 -9.73 -18.25 25.27
CA ILE A 153 -9.53 -18.74 26.65
C ILE A 153 -8.06 -18.52 27.03
N TYR A 154 -7.85 -17.81 28.13
CA TYR A 154 -6.51 -17.58 28.66
C TYR A 154 -5.89 -18.91 29.11
N LYS A 155 -4.68 -19.19 28.63
CA LYS A 155 -3.88 -20.37 29.00
C LYS A 155 -2.53 -19.88 29.51
N PRO A 156 -2.24 -19.97 30.82
CA PRO A 156 -0.95 -19.55 31.34
C PRO A 156 0.16 -20.44 30.75
N ILE A 157 1.10 -19.82 30.03
CA ILE A 157 2.25 -20.51 29.46
C ILE A 157 3.26 -20.78 30.59
N LYS A 158 3.58 -22.06 30.85
CA LYS A 158 4.65 -22.44 31.80
C LYS A 158 6.03 -22.16 31.19
N ASP A 159 6.88 -21.60 32.03
CA ASP A 159 8.06 -20.79 31.71
C ASP A 159 9.31 -21.56 31.21
N ASP A 160 9.17 -22.48 30.25
CA ASP A 160 10.30 -23.33 29.79
C ASP A 160 10.65 -23.24 28.29
N TYR A 161 10.18 -22.22 27.54
CA TYR A 161 10.34 -22.23 26.07
C TYR A 161 10.67 -20.89 25.40
N TYR A 162 11.71 -20.20 25.89
CA TYR A 162 12.45 -19.23 25.09
C TYR A 162 13.95 -19.51 25.21
N PRO A 163 14.62 -20.13 24.21
CA PRO A 163 16.05 -20.31 24.29
C PRO A 163 16.75 -18.95 24.29
N ASN A 164 17.63 -18.79 25.26
CA ASN A 164 18.65 -17.75 25.31
C ASN A 164 19.48 -17.86 24.02
N PHE A 165 19.41 -16.87 23.13
CA PHE A 165 20.13 -16.89 21.86
C PHE A 165 21.60 -16.50 22.05
N ALA A 166 22.32 -17.29 22.85
CA ALA A 166 23.76 -17.33 22.88
C ALA A 166 24.17 -18.79 22.64
N SER A 167 24.75 -19.04 21.47
CA SER A 167 25.33 -20.31 21.00
C SER A 167 24.34 -21.44 20.69
N LEU A 168 24.18 -21.77 19.41
CA LEU A 168 23.98 -23.12 18.83
C LEU A 168 24.23 -23.01 17.30
N PRO A 169 24.55 -24.12 16.59
CA PRO A 169 25.64 -24.18 15.63
C PRO A 169 25.23 -24.04 14.17
N ASN A 170 26.19 -23.59 13.36
CA ASN A 170 26.23 -23.56 11.88
C ASN A 170 25.27 -24.54 11.18
N LYS A 171 24.15 -24.02 10.64
CA LYS A 171 23.47 -24.51 9.43
C LYS A 171 22.55 -23.43 8.84
N LYS A 172 22.98 -22.90 7.69
CA LYS A 172 22.29 -22.02 6.71
C LYS A 172 21.24 -21.04 7.28
N VAL A 173 21.74 -19.89 7.72
CA VAL A 173 20.92 -18.67 7.87
C VAL A 173 20.53 -18.19 6.46
N ASN A 174 19.23 -18.00 6.18
CA ASN A 174 18.81 -17.30 4.97
C ASN A 174 19.16 -15.81 5.17
N MET A 175 20.09 -15.30 4.36
CA MET A 175 20.71 -13.99 4.53
C MET A 175 19.99 -12.86 3.79
N PHE A 176 19.17 -13.24 2.81
CA PHE A 176 18.22 -12.38 2.14
C PHE A 176 16.93 -13.16 1.86
N SER A 177 15.80 -12.47 1.86
CA SER A 177 14.50 -13.05 1.48
C SER A 177 14.01 -12.43 0.17
N GLU A 178 13.64 -13.29 -0.78
CA GLU A 178 12.95 -12.86 -2.00
C GLU A 178 11.49 -12.55 -1.67
N PHE A 179 11.13 -11.26 -1.73
CA PHE A 179 9.78 -10.76 -1.45
C PHE A 179 8.86 -10.90 -2.67
N SER A 180 9.44 -10.79 -3.85
CA SER A 180 8.81 -10.95 -5.16
C SER A 180 9.95 -11.17 -6.16
N ARG A 181 9.67 -11.77 -7.32
CA ARG A 181 10.70 -11.99 -8.35
C ARG A 181 11.53 -10.73 -8.57
N GLY A 182 12.82 -10.81 -8.23
CA GLY A 182 13.78 -9.71 -8.40
C GLY A 182 13.90 -8.69 -7.26
N ARG A 183 13.12 -8.81 -6.18
CA ARG A 183 13.21 -7.93 -5.00
C ARG A 183 13.72 -8.71 -3.79
N LEU A 184 14.86 -8.28 -3.25
CA LEU A 184 15.51 -8.92 -2.11
C LEU A 184 15.66 -7.97 -0.92
N GLU A 185 15.28 -8.46 0.26
CA GLU A 185 15.54 -7.82 1.56
C GLU A 185 16.86 -8.31 2.15
N ILE A 186 17.74 -7.38 2.54
CA ILE A 186 18.98 -7.70 3.27
C ILE A 186 18.70 -7.68 4.76
N ILE A 187 18.76 -8.86 5.37
CA ILE A 187 18.39 -9.06 6.79
C ILE A 187 19.63 -9.21 7.67
N ASN A 188 20.71 -9.77 7.10
CA ASN A 188 21.92 -10.10 7.81
C ASN A 188 23.16 -9.59 7.06
N LYS A 189 24.29 -9.58 7.77
CA LYS A 189 25.60 -9.32 7.19
C LYS A 189 25.87 -10.24 6.00
N LEU A 190 26.24 -9.67 4.86
CA LEU A 190 26.62 -10.44 3.67
C LEU A 190 28.13 -10.72 3.65
N SER A 191 28.49 -11.88 3.12
CA SER A 191 29.85 -12.19 2.70
C SER A 191 30.11 -11.69 1.27
N GLU A 192 31.38 -11.52 0.93
CA GLU A 192 31.79 -11.16 -0.43
C GLU A 192 31.27 -12.16 -1.48
N GLU A 193 31.30 -13.47 -1.19
CA GLU A 193 30.79 -14.53 -2.08
C GLU A 193 29.29 -14.36 -2.35
N GLU A 194 28.51 -13.94 -1.36
CA GLU A 194 27.08 -13.68 -1.53
C GLU A 194 26.81 -12.46 -2.40
N VAL A 195 27.59 -11.39 -2.23
CA VAL A 195 27.44 -10.21 -3.09
C VAL A 195 27.78 -10.54 -4.54
N TYR A 196 28.74 -11.42 -4.81
CA TYR A 196 28.98 -11.94 -6.16
C TYR A 196 27.81 -12.80 -6.69
N LYS A 197 27.10 -13.54 -5.83
CA LYS A 197 25.87 -14.24 -6.23
C LYS A 197 24.76 -13.25 -6.59
N LEU A 198 24.61 -12.16 -5.85
CA LEU A 198 23.67 -11.08 -6.16
C LEU A 198 24.03 -10.42 -7.50
N LEU A 199 25.31 -10.14 -7.73
CA LEU A 199 25.81 -9.59 -9.00
C LEU A 199 25.43 -10.49 -10.19
N ALA A 200 25.54 -11.82 -10.03
CA ALA A 200 25.20 -12.80 -11.05
C ALA A 200 23.67 -13.03 -11.22
N TYR A 201 22.84 -12.52 -10.31
CA TYR A 201 21.39 -12.71 -10.38
C TYR A 201 20.77 -11.75 -11.42
N LYS A 202 20.41 -12.30 -12.59
CA LYS A 202 19.91 -11.53 -13.73
C LYS A 202 18.57 -10.86 -13.51
N ASP A 203 17.70 -11.50 -12.74
CA ASP A 203 16.37 -10.99 -12.45
C ASP A 203 16.39 -10.05 -11.25
N LEU A 204 17.55 -9.77 -10.63
CA LEU A 204 17.66 -8.81 -9.53
C LEU A 204 17.34 -7.40 -10.02
N GLU A 205 16.33 -6.79 -9.40
CA GLU A 205 15.82 -5.45 -9.68
C GLU A 205 15.99 -4.52 -8.46
N ILE A 206 15.73 -5.02 -7.25
CA ILE A 206 15.70 -4.20 -6.03
C ILE A 206 16.45 -4.91 -4.89
N ILE A 207 17.39 -4.19 -4.30
CA ILE A 207 17.94 -4.46 -2.96
C ILE A 207 17.31 -3.49 -1.99
N GLN A 208 16.73 -4.00 -0.91
CA GLN A 208 16.11 -3.19 0.13
C GLN A 208 16.51 -3.64 1.53
N PHE A 209 16.33 -2.72 2.48
CA PHE A 209 16.43 -3.03 3.89
C PHE A 209 15.49 -2.13 4.71
N SER A 210 14.84 -2.74 5.69
CA SER A 210 13.96 -2.14 6.68
C SER A 210 14.65 -1.81 8.00
N ASN A 211 15.95 -2.08 8.11
CA ASN A 211 16.78 -1.75 9.27
C ASN A 211 18.20 -1.41 8.82
N PRO A 212 18.99 -0.65 9.62
CA PRO A 212 20.38 -0.37 9.30
C PRO A 212 21.18 -1.66 9.07
N VAL A 213 21.81 -1.75 7.90
CA VAL A 213 22.71 -2.84 7.54
C VAL A 213 24.13 -2.46 7.98
N ASP A 214 24.93 -3.45 8.37
CA ASP A 214 26.29 -3.17 8.84
C ASP A 214 27.19 -2.57 7.75
N HIS A 215 28.13 -1.73 8.16
CA HIS A 215 29.01 -0.97 7.26
C HIS A 215 29.76 -1.86 6.25
N TYR A 216 30.20 -3.05 6.67
CA TYR A 216 30.94 -3.96 5.80
C TYR A 216 30.08 -4.48 4.66
N THR A 217 28.83 -4.86 4.94
CA THR A 217 27.88 -5.29 3.91
C THR A 217 27.59 -4.16 2.91
N LEU A 218 27.41 -2.94 3.40
CA LEU A 218 27.17 -1.77 2.55
C LEU A 218 28.37 -1.48 1.63
N GLU A 219 29.60 -1.57 2.14
CA GLU A 219 30.82 -1.46 1.32
C GLU A 219 30.88 -2.54 0.24
N LEU A 220 30.59 -3.80 0.57
CA LEU A 220 30.57 -4.88 -0.41
C LEU A 220 29.52 -4.62 -1.50
N LEU A 221 28.28 -4.29 -1.10
CA LEU A 221 27.21 -3.96 -2.05
C LEU A 221 27.61 -2.79 -2.95
N ASN A 222 28.17 -1.72 -2.40
CA ASN A 222 28.61 -0.57 -3.17
C ASN A 222 29.74 -0.90 -4.16
N ASN A 223 30.74 -1.66 -3.72
CA ASN A 223 31.97 -1.89 -4.48
C ASN A 223 31.87 -3.03 -5.49
N ILE A 224 30.95 -3.98 -5.29
CA ILE A 224 30.80 -5.17 -6.13
C ILE A 224 29.49 -5.13 -6.93
N LEU A 225 28.35 -4.88 -6.28
CA LEU A 225 27.06 -4.92 -6.96
C LEU A 225 26.77 -3.61 -7.70
N PHE A 226 26.70 -2.49 -6.96
CA PHE A 226 26.30 -1.20 -7.53
C PHE A 226 27.36 -0.60 -8.48
N SER A 227 28.62 -1.04 -8.38
CA SER A 227 29.69 -0.66 -9.32
C SER A 227 29.46 -1.21 -10.74
N GLU A 228 28.80 -2.35 -10.86
CA GLU A 228 28.59 -3.08 -12.13
C GLU A 228 27.13 -3.09 -12.61
N ARG A 229 26.16 -2.91 -11.71
CA ARG A 229 24.71 -2.98 -12.00
C ARG A 229 24.03 -1.64 -11.72
N ASP A 230 23.95 -0.79 -12.74
CA ASP A 230 23.24 0.49 -12.67
C ASP A 230 21.71 0.36 -12.85
N ASP A 231 21.25 -0.86 -13.12
CA ASP A 231 19.85 -1.26 -13.23
C ASP A 231 19.23 -1.68 -11.88
N VAL A 232 20.05 -2.00 -10.87
CA VAL A 232 19.56 -2.42 -9.55
C VAL A 232 19.27 -1.20 -8.66
N GLU A 233 18.07 -1.17 -8.07
CA GLU A 233 17.61 -0.14 -7.14
C GLU A 233 18.04 -0.43 -5.71
N LEU A 234 18.49 0.62 -5.01
CA LEU A 234 18.59 0.64 -3.56
C LEU A 234 17.32 1.28 -2.98
N ARG A 235 16.51 0.50 -2.24
CA ARG A 235 15.29 0.99 -1.59
C ARG A 235 15.40 0.97 -0.08
N ILE A 236 15.28 2.14 0.53
CA ILE A 236 15.04 2.33 1.96
C ILE A 236 13.56 2.54 2.15
N TYR A 237 12.95 1.76 3.05
CA TYR A 237 11.52 1.85 3.32
C TYR A 237 11.20 1.54 4.78
N GLY A 238 10.08 2.07 5.27
CA GLY A 238 9.56 1.78 6.61
C GLY A 238 9.14 3.03 7.36
N ASP A 239 8.52 2.82 8.51
CA ASP A 239 7.93 3.83 9.39
C ASP A 239 8.81 4.18 10.61
N TYR A 240 10.07 3.74 10.61
CA TYR A 240 11.05 3.95 11.68
C TYR A 240 12.02 5.09 11.36
N ASN A 241 12.58 5.74 12.39
CA ASN A 241 13.55 6.82 12.22
C ASN A 241 14.75 6.36 11.40
N SER A 242 14.99 7.01 10.26
CA SER A 242 15.98 6.57 9.28
C SER A 242 17.18 7.51 9.24
N ASP A 243 18.34 7.01 9.65
CA ASP A 243 19.62 7.71 9.46
C ASP A 243 20.23 7.35 8.10
N LEU A 244 20.37 8.36 7.24
CA LEU A 244 20.93 8.21 5.89
C LEU A 244 22.45 8.47 5.81
N SER A 245 23.16 8.55 6.95
CA SER A 245 24.61 8.76 7.02
C SER A 245 25.40 7.73 6.20
N PHE A 246 24.91 6.49 6.13
CA PHE A 246 25.52 5.41 5.36
C PHE A 246 25.56 5.64 3.85
N LEU A 247 24.71 6.51 3.29
CA LEU A 247 24.77 6.85 1.86
C LEU A 247 26.10 7.53 1.50
N SER A 248 26.84 8.04 2.48
CA SER A 248 28.17 8.61 2.28
C SER A 248 29.22 7.61 1.75
N ILE A 249 28.97 6.30 1.83
CA ILE A 249 29.84 5.28 1.23
C ILE A 249 29.23 4.63 -0.02
N MET A 250 27.98 4.96 -0.37
CA MET A 250 27.20 4.31 -1.43
C MET A 250 27.35 4.99 -2.81
N HIS A 251 28.54 5.50 -3.14
CA HIS A 251 28.76 6.36 -4.32
C HIS A 251 28.44 5.73 -5.69
N ASN A 252 28.33 4.41 -5.77
CA ASN A 252 28.00 3.71 -7.02
C ASN A 252 26.50 3.56 -7.28
N VAL A 253 25.65 3.88 -6.30
CA VAL A 253 24.19 3.78 -6.44
C VAL A 253 23.70 4.71 -7.57
N SER A 254 23.01 4.11 -8.54
CA SER A 254 22.43 4.81 -9.69
C SER A 254 20.91 5.01 -9.57
N ARG A 255 20.24 4.22 -8.72
CA ARG A 255 18.79 4.26 -8.48
C ARG A 255 18.55 4.19 -6.98
N LEU A 256 17.96 5.25 -6.42
CA LEU A 256 17.68 5.36 -4.99
C LEU A 256 16.20 5.63 -4.75
N THR A 257 15.63 4.85 -3.84
CA THR A 257 14.27 5.03 -3.36
C THR A 257 14.25 5.21 -1.86
N LEU A 258 13.66 6.31 -1.40
CA LEU A 258 13.35 6.60 0.01
C LEU A 258 11.83 6.56 0.17
N ASP A 259 11.25 5.40 0.46
CA ASP A 259 9.82 5.14 0.27
C ASP A 259 9.06 4.92 1.58
N CYS A 260 7.82 5.42 1.63
CA CYS A 260 6.93 5.30 2.79
C CYS A 260 7.55 5.77 4.13
N ILE A 261 8.46 6.74 4.11
CA ILE A 261 9.15 7.17 5.33
C ILE A 261 8.30 8.21 6.06
N VAL A 262 7.59 7.75 7.10
CA VAL A 262 6.67 8.57 7.91
C VAL A 262 7.32 9.17 9.16
N SER A 263 8.48 8.65 9.52
CA SER A 263 9.29 9.01 10.70
C SER A 263 10.25 10.18 10.45
N GLU A 264 11.12 10.46 11.42
CA GLU A 264 12.21 11.41 11.21
C GLU A 264 13.31 10.82 10.32
N VAL A 265 13.79 11.63 9.38
CA VAL A 265 14.95 11.31 8.52
C VAL A 265 16.10 12.21 8.93
N THR A 266 17.23 11.62 9.32
CA THR A 266 18.47 12.34 9.61
C THR A 266 19.48 12.14 8.48
N ASN A 267 20.38 13.11 8.34
CA ASN A 267 21.46 13.10 7.35
C ASN A 267 20.98 12.96 5.89
N LEU A 268 19.80 13.51 5.55
CA LEU A 268 19.27 13.51 4.18
C LEU A 268 20.24 14.18 3.18
N ASP A 269 21.12 15.06 3.64
CA ASP A 269 22.12 15.71 2.82
C ASP A 269 23.15 14.77 2.20
N THR A 270 23.32 13.55 2.72
CA THR A 270 24.23 12.55 2.13
C THR A 270 23.82 12.12 0.72
N ILE A 271 22.54 12.27 0.33
CA ILE A 271 22.10 11.98 -1.05
C ILE A 271 22.84 12.83 -2.08
N THR A 272 23.40 13.98 -1.68
CA THR A 272 24.16 14.88 -2.55
C THR A 272 25.52 14.30 -2.95
N GLN A 273 25.98 13.25 -2.26
CA GLN A 273 27.25 12.56 -2.53
C GLN A 273 27.11 11.43 -3.57
N LEU A 274 25.88 11.11 -3.98
CA LEU A 274 25.57 10.06 -4.96
C LEU A 274 25.71 10.59 -6.39
N ASN A 275 26.95 10.77 -6.84
CA ASN A 275 27.25 11.42 -8.12
C ASN A 275 26.84 10.59 -9.37
N LYS A 276 26.58 9.28 -9.22
CA LYS A 276 26.12 8.40 -10.30
C LYS A 276 24.58 8.30 -10.41
N LEU A 277 23.85 9.01 -9.54
CA LEU A 277 22.40 8.89 -9.48
C LEU A 277 21.73 9.30 -10.80
N LYS A 278 20.87 8.42 -11.29
CA LYS A 278 20.02 8.60 -12.49
C LYS A 278 18.54 8.61 -12.13
N GLU A 279 18.14 7.88 -11.08
CA GLU A 279 16.75 7.81 -10.65
C GLU A 279 16.65 8.04 -9.14
N LEU A 280 15.73 8.92 -8.74
CA LEU A 280 15.52 9.28 -7.34
C LEU A 280 14.03 9.31 -7.00
N HIS A 281 13.63 8.51 -6.01
CA HIS A 281 12.31 8.58 -5.40
C HIS A 281 12.41 9.11 -3.97
N ILE A 282 11.72 10.22 -3.70
CA ILE A 282 11.54 10.81 -2.36
C ILE A 282 10.08 10.66 -1.94
N GLY A 283 9.80 9.66 -1.11
CA GLY A 283 8.54 9.37 -0.43
C GLY A 283 8.62 9.60 1.09
N ILE A 284 9.26 10.71 1.50
CA ILE A 284 9.41 11.10 2.91
C ILE A 284 8.24 12.01 3.31
N PHE A 285 7.31 11.51 4.12
CA PHE A 285 6.08 12.21 4.46
C PHE A 285 6.34 13.51 5.25
N ASN A 286 7.28 13.51 6.18
CA ASN A 286 7.57 14.70 7.00
C ASN A 286 8.50 15.72 6.34
N LEU A 287 8.84 15.55 5.05
CA LEU A 287 9.73 16.49 4.37
C LEU A 287 9.02 17.84 4.11
N ASP A 288 9.58 18.92 4.66
CA ASP A 288 8.99 20.26 4.55
C ASP A 288 9.46 21.06 3.33
N SER A 289 10.53 20.63 2.66
CA SER A 289 11.11 21.31 1.49
C SER A 289 11.89 20.36 0.57
N PHE A 290 11.90 20.67 -0.74
CA PHE A 290 12.72 19.98 -1.74
C PHE A 290 14.05 20.70 -2.05
N GLU A 291 14.46 21.70 -1.26
CA GLU A 291 15.70 22.45 -1.51
C GLU A 291 16.97 21.59 -1.55
N ILE A 292 16.95 20.40 -0.95
CA ILE A 292 18.06 19.45 -1.05
C ILE A 292 18.39 19.09 -2.50
N LEU A 293 17.38 19.09 -3.39
CA LEU A 293 17.53 18.79 -4.81
C LEU A 293 18.41 19.81 -5.55
N ASN A 294 18.61 21.02 -5.01
CA ASN A 294 19.56 21.98 -5.57
C ASN A 294 21.02 21.48 -5.53
N ARG A 295 21.31 20.51 -4.65
CA ARG A 295 22.65 19.95 -4.43
C ARG A 295 22.82 18.52 -4.94
N VAL A 296 21.75 17.87 -5.37
CA VAL A 296 21.81 16.54 -6.01
C VAL A 296 22.42 16.66 -7.41
N THR A 297 23.07 15.62 -7.93
CA THR A 297 23.57 15.59 -9.32
C THR A 297 22.48 15.98 -10.32
N ASP A 298 22.84 16.73 -11.37
CA ASP A 298 21.89 17.13 -12.43
C ASP A 298 21.66 16.02 -13.48
N SER A 299 22.28 14.85 -13.29
CA SER A 299 22.22 13.69 -14.20
C SER A 299 20.92 12.90 -14.13
N LEU A 300 19.95 13.30 -13.29
CA LEU A 300 18.70 12.56 -13.13
C LEU A 300 17.92 12.45 -14.45
N GLU A 301 17.50 11.23 -14.75
CA GLU A 301 16.62 10.86 -15.85
C GLU A 301 15.19 10.56 -15.35
N SER A 302 15.03 10.19 -14.08
CA SER A 302 13.74 9.94 -13.44
C SER A 302 13.69 10.57 -12.04
N ILE A 303 12.57 11.22 -11.71
CA ILE A 303 12.31 11.68 -10.35
C ILE A 303 10.86 11.40 -9.92
N THR A 304 10.72 10.90 -8.70
CA THR A 304 9.42 10.66 -8.06
C THR A 304 9.37 11.46 -6.76
N LEU A 305 8.40 12.37 -6.65
CA LEU A 305 8.14 13.15 -5.45
C LEU A 305 6.79 12.72 -4.87
N GLY A 306 6.86 11.86 -3.85
CA GLY A 306 5.71 11.37 -3.11
C GLY A 306 5.03 12.45 -2.25
N GLN A 307 3.86 12.13 -1.73
CA GLN A 307 3.10 13.05 -0.88
C GLN A 307 3.89 13.41 0.38
N THR A 308 3.90 14.69 0.74
CA THR A 308 4.35 15.14 2.06
C THR A 308 3.17 15.60 2.93
N LYS A 309 3.41 15.78 4.23
CA LYS A 309 2.47 16.27 5.22
C LYS A 309 1.84 17.60 4.83
N SER A 310 2.60 18.44 4.12
CA SER A 310 2.11 19.71 3.58
C SER A 310 2.20 19.73 2.04
N LYS A 311 1.62 20.75 1.41
CA LYS A 311 1.79 21.04 -0.03
C LYS A 311 2.73 22.22 -0.26
N LYS A 312 3.50 22.58 0.77
CA LYS A 312 4.43 23.72 0.77
C LYS A 312 5.71 23.49 -0.05
N PRO A 313 6.24 22.25 -0.19
CA PRO A 313 7.45 22.04 -0.98
C PRO A 313 7.33 22.63 -2.38
N ASP A 314 8.40 23.31 -2.78
CA ASP A 314 8.46 24.10 -4.00
C ASP A 314 9.06 23.27 -5.14
N LEU A 315 8.36 23.18 -6.27
CA LEU A 315 8.82 22.39 -7.41
C LEU A 315 9.84 23.14 -8.28
N SER A 316 10.04 24.45 -8.11
CA SER A 316 11.01 25.23 -8.92
C SER A 316 12.43 24.66 -8.91
N VAL A 317 12.81 23.94 -7.84
CA VAL A 317 14.08 23.20 -7.74
C VAL A 317 14.30 22.18 -8.86
N LEU A 318 13.23 21.80 -9.59
CA LEU A 318 13.31 20.85 -10.69
C LEU A 318 13.91 21.43 -11.97
N GLU A 319 13.94 22.76 -12.14
CA GLU A 319 14.35 23.43 -13.37
C GLU A 319 15.74 23.00 -13.89
N ARG A 320 16.63 22.66 -12.95
CA ARG A 320 18.00 22.24 -13.25
C ARG A 320 18.13 20.87 -13.91
N PHE A 321 17.14 19.98 -13.77
CA PHE A 321 17.24 18.59 -14.25
C PHE A 321 16.85 18.46 -15.73
N SER A 322 17.67 19.07 -16.59
CA SER A 322 17.44 19.14 -18.04
C SER A 322 17.39 17.79 -18.76
N LYS A 323 17.85 16.71 -18.11
CA LYS A 323 17.90 15.33 -18.63
C LYS A 323 16.69 14.47 -18.22
N LEU A 324 15.76 15.00 -17.41
CA LEU A 324 14.59 14.23 -16.98
C LEU A 324 13.76 13.76 -18.17
N LYS A 325 13.51 12.46 -18.19
CA LYS A 325 12.61 11.77 -19.11
C LYS A 325 11.33 11.33 -18.41
N LYS A 326 11.38 11.06 -17.10
CA LYS A 326 10.25 10.59 -16.31
C LYS A 326 10.06 11.45 -15.07
N ILE A 327 8.81 11.80 -14.80
CA ILE A 327 8.45 12.52 -13.58
C ILE A 327 7.16 11.97 -12.98
N TYR A 328 7.16 11.78 -11.67
CA TYR A 328 5.97 11.48 -10.88
C TYR A 328 5.86 12.52 -9.76
N ILE A 329 4.70 13.18 -9.67
CA ILE A 329 4.41 14.16 -8.62
C ILE A 329 3.11 13.78 -7.92
N GLU A 330 3.16 13.66 -6.60
CA GLU A 330 1.98 13.40 -5.76
C GLU A 330 1.65 14.54 -4.81
N GLY A 331 0.48 15.15 -4.99
CA GLY A 331 -0.08 16.14 -4.07
C GLY A 331 0.53 17.56 -4.14
N HIS A 332 1.70 17.73 -4.74
CA HIS A 332 2.43 19.01 -4.83
C HIS A 332 2.01 19.88 -6.00
N THR A 333 1.73 21.17 -5.74
CA THR A 333 1.24 22.12 -6.77
C THR A 333 1.99 23.45 -6.82
N LYS A 334 2.77 23.78 -5.78
CA LYS A 334 3.52 25.03 -5.73
C LYS A 334 4.59 25.05 -6.82
N ASN A 335 4.51 26.02 -7.72
CA ASN A 335 5.40 26.18 -8.88
C ASN A 335 5.47 24.96 -9.81
N ILE A 336 4.38 24.18 -9.90
CA ILE A 336 4.28 23.03 -10.83
C ILE A 336 4.51 23.41 -12.30
N GLY A 337 4.33 24.69 -12.65
CA GLY A 337 4.61 25.21 -13.99
C GLY A 337 6.05 25.02 -14.47
N VAL A 338 7.00 24.78 -13.56
CA VAL A 338 8.39 24.39 -13.87
C VAL A 338 8.47 23.19 -14.81
N ILE A 339 7.48 22.29 -14.79
CA ILE A 339 7.43 21.13 -15.69
C ILE A 339 7.54 21.56 -17.16
N SER A 340 7.04 22.74 -17.52
CA SER A 340 7.10 23.26 -18.89
C SER A 340 8.52 23.49 -19.43
N SER A 341 9.53 23.61 -18.55
CA SER A 341 10.95 23.76 -18.97
C SER A 341 11.67 22.42 -19.15
N LEU A 342 11.07 21.32 -18.70
CA LEU A 342 11.65 19.97 -18.74
C LEU A 342 11.39 19.29 -20.09
N ASN A 343 11.94 19.87 -21.16
CA ASN A 343 11.64 19.52 -22.55
C ASN A 343 12.04 18.09 -22.99
N HIS A 344 12.73 17.34 -22.13
CA HIS A 344 13.09 15.93 -22.36
C HIS A 344 12.07 14.93 -21.80
N LEU A 345 11.03 15.40 -21.10
CA LEU A 345 10.03 14.52 -20.52
C LEU A 345 9.28 13.71 -21.58
N GLU A 346 9.29 12.41 -21.35
CA GLU A 346 8.60 11.38 -22.13
C GLU A 346 7.43 10.79 -21.35
N ASN A 347 7.53 10.71 -20.02
CA ASN A 347 6.50 10.16 -19.14
C ASN A 347 6.20 11.11 -17.98
N VAL A 348 4.94 11.48 -17.82
CA VAL A 348 4.47 12.35 -16.74
C VAL A 348 3.34 11.66 -15.99
N THR A 349 3.51 11.50 -14.67
CA THR A 349 2.45 11.06 -13.77
C THR A 349 2.12 12.16 -12.77
N LEU A 350 0.85 12.57 -12.76
CA LEU A 350 0.29 13.53 -11.81
C LEU A 350 -0.72 12.81 -10.92
N ARG A 351 -0.38 12.59 -9.65
CA ARG A 351 -1.26 11.96 -8.67
C ARG A 351 -1.72 12.95 -7.61
N SER A 352 -2.99 12.89 -7.22
CA SER A 352 -3.53 13.74 -6.15
C SER A 352 -3.39 15.25 -6.43
N ILE A 353 -3.27 15.62 -7.72
CA ILE A 353 -3.14 16.99 -8.18
C ILE A 353 -4.51 17.59 -8.46
N THR A 354 -4.78 18.74 -7.86
CA THR A 354 -5.98 19.54 -8.13
C THR A 354 -5.53 20.92 -8.61
N THR A 355 -5.76 21.19 -9.90
CA THR A 355 -5.46 22.45 -10.57
C THR A 355 -6.58 22.75 -11.57
N LYS A 356 -6.69 24.01 -12.00
CA LYS A 356 -7.68 24.43 -12.99
C LYS A 356 -7.42 23.79 -14.37
N ASN A 357 -6.15 23.82 -14.81
CA ASN A 357 -5.70 23.34 -16.12
C ASN A 357 -4.29 22.72 -16.02
N ILE A 358 -3.83 22.17 -17.15
CA ILE A 358 -2.52 21.52 -17.32
C ILE A 358 -1.68 22.20 -18.42
N GLU A 359 -1.79 23.53 -18.56
CA GLU A 359 -1.10 24.31 -19.61
C GLU A 359 0.42 24.10 -19.63
N PHE A 360 1.01 23.77 -18.48
CA PHE A 360 2.44 23.46 -18.36
C PHE A 360 2.90 22.21 -19.13
N LEU A 361 1.98 21.38 -19.66
CA LEU A 361 2.31 20.23 -20.50
C LEU A 361 2.42 20.57 -22.00
N THR A 362 1.88 21.72 -22.45
CA THR A 362 1.80 22.11 -23.88
C THR A 362 3.17 22.17 -24.59
N SER A 363 4.23 22.48 -23.84
CA SER A 363 5.60 22.60 -24.35
C SER A 363 6.30 21.24 -24.49
N LEU A 364 5.78 20.16 -23.87
CA LEU A 364 6.46 18.87 -23.79
C LEU A 364 6.32 18.05 -25.08
N LYS A 365 7.14 18.39 -26.09
CA LYS A 365 7.09 17.76 -27.42
C LYS A 365 7.49 16.29 -27.47
N LYS A 366 8.13 15.78 -26.40
CA LYS A 366 8.51 14.36 -26.27
C LYS A 366 7.54 13.55 -25.41
N LEU A 367 6.53 14.18 -24.81
CA LEU A 367 5.59 13.51 -23.91
C LEU A 367 4.83 12.40 -24.63
N SER A 368 5.12 11.15 -24.27
CA SER A 368 4.55 9.97 -24.90
C SER A 368 3.57 9.21 -23.99
N SER A 369 3.73 9.33 -22.67
CA SER A 369 2.84 8.74 -21.68
C SER A 369 2.39 9.81 -20.68
N LEU A 370 1.08 9.94 -20.51
CA LEU A 370 0.48 10.84 -19.52
C LEU A 370 -0.49 10.08 -18.63
N ASP A 371 -0.22 10.14 -17.33
CA ASP A 371 -1.01 9.50 -16.30
C ASP A 371 -1.55 10.56 -15.33
N ILE A 372 -2.87 10.64 -15.17
CA ILE A 372 -3.51 11.56 -14.24
C ILE A 372 -4.42 10.78 -13.29
N LYS A 373 -4.05 10.77 -12.00
CA LYS A 373 -4.61 9.86 -10.99
C LYS A 373 -5.09 10.63 -9.76
N LEU A 374 -6.22 10.22 -9.18
CA LEU A 374 -6.74 10.71 -7.89
C LEU A 374 -6.86 12.24 -7.77
N GLY A 375 -7.13 12.93 -8.88
CA GLY A 375 -7.01 14.38 -8.98
C GLY A 375 -8.32 15.15 -9.07
N GLY A 376 -8.20 16.44 -9.36
CA GLY A 376 -9.32 17.37 -9.58
C GLY A 376 -9.13 18.29 -10.78
N ILE A 377 -8.36 17.84 -11.78
CA ILE A 377 -8.16 18.56 -13.05
C ILE A 377 -9.45 18.56 -13.86
N LYS A 378 -9.88 19.73 -14.32
CA LYS A 378 -11.15 19.90 -15.06
C LYS A 378 -10.95 20.22 -16.55
N ASP A 379 -9.86 20.90 -16.88
CA ASP A 379 -9.57 21.38 -18.23
C ASP A 379 -8.35 20.66 -18.81
N PHE A 380 -8.60 19.92 -19.89
CA PHE A 380 -7.62 19.14 -20.64
C PHE A 380 -7.33 19.74 -22.02
N SER A 381 -7.85 20.93 -22.35
CA SER A 381 -7.62 21.58 -23.65
C SER A 381 -6.13 21.75 -23.99
N ALA A 382 -5.29 21.90 -22.97
CA ALA A 382 -3.84 22.01 -23.09
C ALA A 382 -3.14 20.80 -23.74
N ILE A 383 -3.77 19.62 -23.79
CA ILE A 383 -3.20 18.45 -24.47
C ILE A 383 -3.88 18.14 -25.80
N GLU A 384 -4.85 18.96 -26.23
CA GLU A 384 -5.51 18.75 -27.52
C GLU A 384 -4.50 18.88 -28.68
N GLY A 385 -4.57 17.95 -29.63
CA GLY A 385 -3.68 17.90 -30.79
C GLY A 385 -2.23 17.47 -30.47
N MET A 386 -1.92 17.02 -29.25
CA MET A 386 -0.60 16.46 -28.93
C MET A 386 -0.44 15.06 -29.54
N GLU A 387 -0.01 15.01 -30.80
CA GLU A 387 0.20 13.77 -31.57
C GLU A 387 1.30 12.86 -30.99
N ASN A 388 2.16 13.39 -30.12
CA ASN A 388 3.20 12.63 -29.45
C ASN A 388 2.68 11.72 -28.32
N ILE A 389 1.49 11.99 -27.77
CA ILE A 389 0.91 11.16 -26.70
C ILE A 389 0.45 9.82 -27.28
N LYS A 390 1.09 8.74 -26.82
CA LYS A 390 0.81 7.35 -27.22
C LYS A 390 0.05 6.58 -26.14
N HIS A 391 0.20 6.96 -24.88
CA HIS A 391 -0.50 6.38 -23.74
C HIS A 391 -1.16 7.47 -22.91
N LEU A 392 -2.43 7.25 -22.56
CA LEU A 392 -3.18 8.11 -21.65
C LEU A 392 -3.88 7.23 -20.60
N GLU A 393 -3.61 7.54 -19.33
CA GLU A 393 -4.31 6.97 -18.19
C GLU A 393 -5.04 8.07 -17.41
N LEU A 394 -6.35 7.88 -17.19
CA LEU A 394 -7.18 8.75 -16.35
C LEU A 394 -7.86 7.91 -15.26
N TRP A 395 -7.48 8.13 -14.01
CA TRP A 395 -8.02 7.38 -12.87
C TRP A 395 -8.56 8.29 -11.78
N LEU A 396 -9.83 8.11 -11.43
CA LEU A 396 -10.51 8.79 -10.31
C LEU A 396 -10.27 10.32 -10.36
N ILE A 397 -10.65 10.93 -11.48
CA ILE A 397 -10.56 12.39 -11.64
C ILE A 397 -11.89 13.00 -11.19
N ARG A 398 -11.85 13.73 -10.08
CA ARG A 398 -13.04 14.25 -9.42
C ARG A 398 -13.78 15.24 -10.32
N GLY A 399 -15.00 14.87 -10.70
CA GLY A 399 -15.90 15.74 -11.44
C GLY A 399 -15.65 15.79 -12.95
N LEU A 400 -14.72 14.99 -13.47
CA LEU A 400 -14.54 14.83 -14.92
C LEU A 400 -15.79 14.18 -15.53
N LYS A 401 -16.28 14.76 -16.63
CA LYS A 401 -17.50 14.36 -17.35
C LYS A 401 -17.28 14.24 -18.84
N ASP A 402 -16.57 15.20 -19.41
CA ASP A 402 -16.30 15.27 -20.84
C ASP A 402 -14.90 14.73 -21.14
N LEU A 403 -14.84 13.82 -22.11
CA LEU A 403 -13.62 13.20 -22.63
C LEU A 403 -13.32 13.63 -24.08
N SER A 404 -14.06 14.59 -24.63
CA SER A 404 -13.98 15.02 -26.04
C SER A 404 -12.56 15.39 -26.50
N PHE A 405 -11.74 15.94 -25.61
CA PHE A 405 -10.32 16.26 -25.89
C PHE A 405 -9.53 15.05 -26.40
N ILE A 406 -9.87 13.82 -25.99
CA ILE A 406 -9.21 12.59 -26.40
C ILE A 406 -9.34 12.37 -27.92
N SER A 407 -10.42 12.84 -28.55
CA SER A 407 -10.65 12.70 -30.00
C SER A 407 -9.59 13.39 -30.86
N SER A 408 -8.81 14.31 -30.27
CA SER A 408 -7.71 15.03 -30.94
C SER A 408 -6.33 14.38 -30.77
N LEU A 409 -6.20 13.35 -29.93
CA LEU A 409 -4.92 12.66 -29.65
C LEU A 409 -4.62 11.61 -30.73
N THR A 410 -4.40 12.05 -31.96
CA THR A 410 -4.29 11.17 -33.15
C THR A 410 -3.18 10.12 -33.07
N GLY A 411 -2.15 10.36 -32.26
CA GLY A 411 -1.06 9.42 -31.98
C GLY A 411 -1.34 8.40 -30.87
N LEU A 412 -2.49 8.50 -30.19
CA LEU A 412 -2.84 7.65 -29.05
C LEU A 412 -2.95 6.19 -29.47
N GLN A 413 -2.26 5.32 -28.74
CA GLN A 413 -2.18 3.88 -28.99
C GLN A 413 -2.88 3.05 -27.92
N SER A 414 -2.85 3.54 -26.68
CA SER A 414 -3.43 2.90 -25.51
C SER A 414 -4.16 3.92 -24.65
N LEU A 415 -5.40 3.60 -24.26
CA LEU A 415 -6.21 4.40 -23.37
C LEU A 415 -6.65 3.57 -22.17
N PHE A 416 -6.43 4.08 -20.96
CA PHE A 416 -6.92 3.49 -19.72
C PHE A 416 -7.81 4.49 -18.96
N LEU A 417 -9.04 4.11 -18.64
CA LEU A 417 -9.99 4.93 -17.89
C LEU A 417 -10.50 4.15 -16.69
N GLN A 418 -10.36 4.70 -15.47
CA GLN A 418 -10.81 4.02 -14.26
C GLN A 418 -11.57 4.93 -13.31
N SER A 419 -12.68 4.43 -12.77
CA SER A 419 -13.47 5.08 -11.72
C SER A 419 -13.89 6.52 -12.04
N LEU A 420 -14.14 6.84 -13.32
CA LEU A 420 -14.61 8.17 -13.75
C LEU A 420 -16.14 8.23 -13.68
N LYS A 421 -16.66 8.23 -12.46
CA LYS A 421 -18.09 8.04 -12.16
C LYS A 421 -19.09 8.98 -12.84
N ASN A 422 -18.67 10.13 -13.39
CA ASN A 422 -19.57 11.09 -14.05
C ASN A 422 -19.40 11.13 -15.58
N VAL A 423 -18.52 10.30 -16.14
CA VAL A 423 -18.40 10.14 -17.58
C VAL A 423 -19.52 9.23 -18.05
N GLU A 424 -20.41 9.76 -18.89
CA GLU A 424 -21.58 9.02 -19.40
C GLU A 424 -21.36 8.47 -20.81
N VAL A 425 -20.43 9.05 -21.57
CA VAL A 425 -20.23 8.75 -23.00
C VAL A 425 -18.72 8.68 -23.30
N LEU A 426 -18.29 7.70 -24.08
CA LEU A 426 -16.93 7.66 -24.63
C LEU A 426 -16.75 8.71 -25.73
N PRO A 427 -15.54 9.29 -25.90
CA PRO A 427 -15.30 10.29 -26.94
C PRO A 427 -15.44 9.72 -28.35
N ALA A 428 -15.49 10.59 -29.36
CA ALA A 428 -15.44 10.14 -30.74
C ALA A 428 -14.08 9.50 -31.06
N LEU A 429 -14.08 8.29 -31.60
CA LEU A 429 -12.85 7.50 -31.83
C LEU A 429 -12.45 7.40 -33.31
N LYS A 430 -13.28 7.91 -34.22
CA LYS A 430 -13.08 7.83 -35.68
C LYS A 430 -11.75 8.43 -36.16
N GLY A 431 -11.23 9.45 -35.47
CA GLY A 431 -9.95 10.10 -35.77
C GLY A 431 -8.71 9.40 -35.21
N LEU A 432 -8.87 8.42 -34.31
CA LEU A 432 -7.77 7.80 -33.57
C LEU A 432 -7.20 6.59 -34.32
N SER A 433 -6.52 6.87 -35.43
CA SER A 433 -5.97 5.87 -36.35
C SER A 433 -4.91 4.93 -35.76
N GLN A 434 -4.34 5.29 -34.60
CA GLN A 434 -3.30 4.50 -33.93
C GLN A 434 -3.81 3.77 -32.67
N LEU A 435 -5.06 3.99 -32.25
CA LEU A 435 -5.59 3.48 -31.00
C LEU A 435 -5.87 1.98 -31.12
N LYS A 436 -5.02 1.17 -30.47
CA LYS A 436 -5.04 -0.30 -30.54
C LYS A 436 -5.70 -0.93 -29.33
N LYS A 437 -5.60 -0.29 -28.16
CA LYS A 437 -6.09 -0.84 -26.90
C LYS A 437 -6.86 0.20 -26.10
N ILE A 438 -8.05 -0.19 -25.64
CA ILE A 438 -8.81 0.55 -24.65
C ILE A 438 -9.08 -0.40 -23.48
N ASN A 439 -8.76 0.06 -22.27
CA ASN A 439 -9.18 -0.59 -21.03
C ASN A 439 -9.99 0.40 -20.22
N ILE A 440 -11.18 -0.01 -19.80
CA ILE A 440 -12.02 0.77 -18.91
C ILE A 440 -12.40 -0.06 -17.68
N GLU A 441 -12.41 0.56 -16.51
CA GLU A 441 -12.71 -0.11 -15.26
C GLU A 441 -13.58 0.77 -14.36
N ASP A 442 -14.60 0.17 -13.75
CA ASP A 442 -15.43 0.84 -12.72
C ASP A 442 -16.05 2.17 -13.19
N MET A 443 -16.44 2.23 -14.47
CA MET A 443 -17.05 3.40 -15.10
C MET A 443 -18.55 3.49 -14.81
N LYS A 444 -18.93 3.60 -13.53
CA LYS A 444 -20.32 3.50 -13.04
C LYS A 444 -21.33 4.45 -13.71
N GLY A 445 -20.86 5.58 -14.25
CA GLY A 445 -21.71 6.57 -14.93
C GLY A 445 -21.89 6.32 -16.43
N LEU A 446 -21.10 5.42 -17.01
CA LEU A 446 -21.04 5.18 -18.45
C LEU A 446 -22.35 4.57 -18.96
N LYS A 447 -22.81 5.05 -20.11
CA LYS A 447 -24.06 4.61 -20.75
C LYS A 447 -23.88 4.40 -22.24
N ASP A 448 -23.00 5.17 -22.89
CA ASP A 448 -22.81 5.12 -24.33
C ASP A 448 -21.34 4.83 -24.69
N ILE A 449 -21.15 3.69 -25.35
CA ILE A 449 -19.87 3.22 -25.89
C ILE A 449 -19.94 2.99 -27.41
N SER A 450 -20.97 3.52 -28.08
CA SER A 450 -21.24 3.29 -29.50
C SER A 450 -20.09 3.74 -30.41
N SER A 451 -19.33 4.75 -29.99
CA SER A 451 -18.14 5.24 -30.69
C SER A 451 -17.05 4.19 -30.90
N LEU A 452 -17.03 3.11 -30.11
CA LEU A 452 -16.16 1.95 -30.33
C LEU A 452 -16.41 1.27 -31.68
N GLY A 453 -17.63 1.37 -32.22
CA GLY A 453 -17.98 0.88 -33.55
C GLY A 453 -17.23 1.58 -34.69
N GLU A 454 -16.73 2.79 -34.46
CA GLU A 454 -16.08 3.64 -35.45
C GLU A 454 -14.56 3.73 -35.28
N ALA A 455 -13.99 3.07 -34.27
CA ALA A 455 -12.55 3.12 -33.98
C ALA A 455 -11.75 2.33 -35.05
N PRO A 456 -10.95 3.00 -35.90
CA PRO A 456 -10.43 2.42 -37.14
C PRO A 456 -9.25 1.44 -36.96
N ALA A 457 -8.69 1.33 -35.75
CA ALA A 457 -7.54 0.48 -35.47
C ALA A 457 -7.64 -0.30 -34.15
N LEU A 458 -8.79 -0.23 -33.47
CA LEU A 458 -8.99 -0.84 -32.16
C LEU A 458 -8.92 -2.36 -32.28
N ALA A 459 -7.92 -2.96 -31.64
CA ALA A 459 -7.68 -4.40 -31.68
C ALA A 459 -8.16 -5.11 -30.40
N GLU A 460 -8.04 -4.44 -29.26
CA GLU A 460 -8.35 -4.98 -27.94
C GLU A 460 -9.18 -3.99 -27.12
N PHE A 461 -10.29 -4.49 -26.56
CA PHE A 461 -11.12 -3.74 -25.64
C PHE A 461 -11.36 -4.55 -24.37
N ILE A 462 -11.11 -3.95 -23.21
CA ILE A 462 -11.37 -4.54 -21.90
C ILE A 462 -12.31 -3.61 -21.13
N HIS A 463 -13.38 -4.16 -20.56
CA HIS A 463 -14.25 -3.47 -19.62
C HIS A 463 -14.46 -4.30 -18.36
N SER A 464 -13.70 -3.98 -17.32
CA SER A 464 -13.86 -4.57 -15.99
C SER A 464 -14.96 -3.84 -15.20
N SER A 465 -15.80 -4.59 -14.48
CA SER A 465 -16.89 -4.03 -13.65
C SER A 465 -17.99 -3.28 -14.42
N ALA A 466 -18.42 -3.83 -15.55
CA ALA A 466 -19.48 -3.32 -16.42
C ALA A 466 -20.92 -3.55 -15.89
N MET A 467 -21.13 -3.47 -14.57
CA MET A 467 -22.40 -3.84 -13.94
C MET A 467 -23.57 -2.93 -14.37
N ASN A 468 -23.29 -1.68 -14.76
CA ASN A 468 -24.24 -0.66 -15.21
C ASN A 468 -24.60 -0.72 -16.71
N MET A 469 -23.91 -1.52 -17.51
CA MET A 469 -24.12 -1.63 -18.96
C MET A 469 -24.95 -2.87 -19.29
N ASP A 470 -25.72 -2.84 -20.37
CA ASP A 470 -26.36 -4.01 -20.95
C ASP A 470 -25.48 -4.71 -22.00
N ILE A 471 -25.75 -5.99 -22.25
CA ILE A 471 -24.98 -6.80 -23.21
C ILE A 471 -25.08 -6.20 -24.62
N ASP A 472 -26.26 -5.68 -24.98
CA ASP A 472 -26.53 -5.15 -26.32
C ASP A 472 -25.82 -3.81 -26.58
N ASP A 473 -25.41 -3.08 -25.53
CA ASP A 473 -24.64 -1.84 -25.65
C ASP A 473 -23.27 -2.06 -26.34
N TYR A 474 -22.79 -3.31 -26.35
CA TYR A 474 -21.53 -3.70 -26.99
C TYR A 474 -21.70 -4.09 -28.45
N ILE A 475 -22.91 -4.17 -29.00
CA ILE A 475 -23.14 -4.52 -30.41
C ILE A 475 -22.34 -3.61 -31.38
N PRO A 476 -22.27 -2.27 -31.19
CA PRO A 476 -21.42 -1.42 -32.03
C PRO A 476 -19.94 -1.85 -32.02
N LEU A 477 -19.37 -2.14 -30.85
CA LEU A 477 -18.01 -2.67 -30.71
C LEU A 477 -17.83 -4.00 -31.46
N LEU A 478 -18.80 -4.92 -31.34
CA LEU A 478 -18.73 -6.23 -31.97
C LEU A 478 -18.85 -6.17 -33.50
N LYS A 479 -19.57 -5.18 -34.03
CA LYS A 479 -19.63 -4.88 -35.47
C LYS A 479 -18.34 -4.28 -36.03
N ASN A 480 -17.48 -3.71 -35.19
CA ASN A 480 -16.20 -3.17 -35.63
C ASN A 480 -15.27 -4.31 -36.10
N HIS A 481 -14.91 -4.33 -37.38
CA HIS A 481 -14.10 -5.39 -37.98
C HIS A 481 -12.63 -5.41 -37.50
N TYR A 482 -12.10 -4.30 -36.97
CA TYR A 482 -10.73 -4.23 -36.47
C TYR A 482 -10.56 -4.91 -35.11
N VAL A 483 -11.63 -4.95 -34.31
CA VAL A 483 -11.63 -5.49 -32.94
C VAL A 483 -11.47 -7.00 -33.00
N LYS A 484 -10.48 -7.53 -32.27
CA LYS A 484 -10.16 -8.96 -32.23
C LYS A 484 -10.39 -9.58 -30.86
N ARG A 485 -10.01 -8.86 -29.80
CA ARG A 485 -10.12 -9.30 -28.41
C ARG A 485 -11.05 -8.39 -27.64
N VAL A 486 -12.02 -8.98 -26.94
CA VAL A 486 -13.01 -8.27 -26.14
C VAL A 486 -13.20 -9.02 -24.83
N SER A 487 -12.89 -8.38 -23.70
CA SER A 487 -13.18 -8.93 -22.37
C SER A 487 -14.09 -7.97 -21.61
N VAL A 488 -15.22 -8.47 -21.12
CA VAL A 488 -16.19 -7.65 -20.37
C VAL A 488 -16.69 -8.41 -19.15
N GLY A 489 -16.54 -7.80 -17.97
CA GLY A 489 -17.01 -8.37 -16.70
C GLY A 489 -18.29 -7.71 -16.22
N PHE A 490 -19.44 -8.38 -16.33
CA PHE A 490 -20.76 -7.86 -15.92
C PHE A 490 -21.12 -8.10 -14.44
N GLY A 491 -20.20 -8.68 -13.65
CA GLY A 491 -20.46 -9.05 -12.26
C GLY A 491 -21.46 -10.21 -12.08
N SER A 492 -21.81 -10.92 -13.17
CA SER A 492 -22.77 -12.03 -13.14
C SER A 492 -22.33 -13.14 -14.10
N VAL A 493 -22.19 -14.36 -13.59
CA VAL A 493 -21.84 -15.55 -14.40
C VAL A 493 -22.82 -15.76 -15.56
N LYS A 494 -24.13 -15.53 -15.33
CA LYS A 494 -25.15 -15.67 -16.37
C LYS A 494 -24.93 -14.66 -17.50
N ARG A 495 -24.69 -13.39 -17.15
CA ARG A 495 -24.48 -12.31 -18.14
C ARG A 495 -23.16 -12.50 -18.88
N ASN A 496 -22.09 -12.86 -18.18
CA ASN A 496 -20.79 -13.16 -18.79
C ASN A 496 -20.91 -14.28 -19.84
N LYS A 497 -21.56 -15.41 -19.51
CA LYS A 497 -21.81 -16.50 -20.48
C LYS A 497 -22.66 -16.08 -21.68
N ALA A 498 -23.67 -15.25 -21.46
CA ALA A 498 -24.50 -14.71 -22.54
C ALA A 498 -23.67 -13.80 -23.46
N PHE A 499 -22.82 -12.96 -22.88
CA PHE A 499 -21.89 -12.12 -23.62
C PHE A 499 -20.84 -12.92 -24.38
N GLU A 500 -20.24 -13.95 -23.79
CA GLU A 500 -19.33 -14.88 -24.48
C GLU A 500 -20.00 -15.53 -25.70
N THR A 501 -21.28 -15.88 -25.60
CA THR A 501 -22.05 -16.44 -26.72
C THR A 501 -22.25 -15.41 -27.83
N LEU A 502 -22.59 -14.17 -27.47
CA LEU A 502 -22.71 -13.05 -28.41
C LEU A 502 -21.36 -12.75 -29.08
N LEU A 503 -20.29 -12.72 -28.30
CA LEU A 503 -18.93 -12.48 -28.77
C LEU A 503 -18.50 -13.50 -29.83
N LYS A 504 -18.82 -14.78 -29.61
CA LYS A 504 -18.57 -15.87 -30.57
C LYS A 504 -19.39 -15.71 -31.86
N SER A 505 -20.64 -15.23 -31.80
CA SER A 505 -21.46 -15.05 -33.00
C SER A 505 -20.95 -13.95 -33.93
N TYR A 506 -20.19 -12.98 -33.40
CA TYR A 506 -19.48 -11.94 -34.15
C TYR A 506 -18.03 -12.31 -34.51
N GLY A 507 -17.58 -13.54 -34.23
CA GLY A 507 -16.24 -14.03 -34.58
C GLY A 507 -15.11 -13.36 -33.78
N LYS A 508 -15.40 -12.85 -32.58
CA LYS A 508 -14.40 -12.23 -31.70
C LYS A 508 -13.77 -13.28 -30.77
N LYS A 509 -12.63 -12.93 -30.16
CA LYS A 509 -11.99 -13.70 -29.09
C LYS A 509 -12.15 -12.99 -27.76
N GLU A 510 -12.21 -13.77 -26.69
CA GLU A 510 -12.11 -13.24 -25.33
C GLU A 510 -10.68 -12.76 -25.04
#